data_AF-A0A925STK7-F1
#
_entry.id   AF-A0A925STK7-F1
#
_cell.length_a   1.000
_cell.length_b   1.000
_cell.length_c   1.000
_cell.angle_alpha   90.00
_cell.angle_beta   90.00
_cell.angle_gamma   90.00
#
_symmetry.space_group_name_H-M   'P 1'
#
loop_
_entity.id
_entity.type
_entity.pdbx_description
1 polymer ?
#
loop_
_entity_poly.entity_id
_entity_poly.type
_entity_poly.pdbx_seq_one_letter_code
_entity_poly.pdbx_strand_id
1 'polypeptide(L)'
;EVIMIGEMRDPESFEIAVQAAETGHLVISTMHANSTTTAIERIIEIFPPEKQQQIRVQLAEVFLLVINQRLIPRTNGAGRVLAFEKLANTPRIRNMIRESKTHQIRTLFQHSATAEYQSIDMSLNNLVRRGDIALEEGIKYCENPGAFREMPVKRP
;
A
#
# COMPACT_ATOMS: atom_id res chain seq x y z
N GLU A 1 -12.37 -20.10 -4.91
CA GLU A 1 -11.62 -20.59 -3.73
C GLU A 1 -10.65 -19.52 -3.25
N VAL A 2 -10.11 -19.63 -2.03
CA VAL A 2 -9.20 -18.63 -1.41
C VAL A 2 -7.93 -19.34 -0.96
N ILE A 3 -6.77 -18.78 -1.31
CA ILE A 3 -5.45 -19.27 -0.94
C ILE A 3 -4.75 -18.19 -0.09
N MET A 4 -4.18 -18.61 1.03
CA MET A 4 -3.34 -17.74 1.86
C MET A 4 -1.90 -18.22 1.77
N ILE A 5 -1.03 -17.38 1.24
CA ILE A 5 0.42 -17.55 1.32
C ILE A 5 0.89 -16.63 2.43
N GLY A 6 1.77 -17.11 3.32
CA GLY A 6 2.21 -16.34 4.48
C GLY A 6 2.94 -15.06 4.08
N GLU A 7 4.26 -15.14 4.02
CA GLU A 7 5.11 -14.03 3.57
C GLU A 7 5.79 -14.38 2.25
N MET A 8 5.64 -13.53 1.23
CA MET A 8 6.35 -13.70 -0.04
C MET A 8 7.72 -13.05 0.05
N ARG A 9 8.78 -13.88 0.11
CA ARG A 9 10.18 -13.42 0.13
C ARG A 9 11.00 -13.87 -1.07
N ASP A 10 10.58 -14.95 -1.71
CA ASP A 10 11.30 -15.61 -2.79
C ASP A 10 10.48 -15.64 -4.10
N PRO A 11 11.17 -15.73 -5.25
CA PRO A 11 10.54 -15.86 -6.57
C PRO A 11 9.55 -17.02 -6.67
N GLU A 12 9.85 -18.16 -6.06
CA GLU A 12 9.03 -19.39 -6.16
C GLU A 12 7.64 -19.18 -5.54
N SER A 13 7.59 -18.64 -4.32
CA SER A 13 6.34 -18.30 -3.63
C SER A 13 5.48 -17.31 -4.43
N PHE A 14 6.13 -16.34 -5.08
CA PHE A 14 5.41 -15.38 -5.93
C PHE A 14 4.88 -16.01 -7.22
N GLU A 15 5.66 -16.85 -7.88
CA GLU A 15 5.23 -17.55 -9.11
C GLU A 15 4.00 -18.43 -8.83
N ILE A 16 3.98 -19.16 -7.71
CA ILE A 16 2.82 -19.95 -7.27
C ILE A 16 1.61 -19.03 -7.04
N ALA A 17 1.80 -17.89 -6.36
CA ALA A 17 0.74 -16.91 -6.10
C ALA A 17 0.12 -16.37 -7.39
N VAL A 18 0.95 -16.01 -8.37
CA VAL A 18 0.49 -15.49 -9.66
C VAL A 18 -0.25 -16.57 -10.45
N GLN A 19 0.29 -17.78 -10.57
CA GLN A 19 -0.39 -18.87 -11.28
C GLN A 19 -1.77 -19.20 -10.70
N ALA A 20 -1.87 -19.22 -9.36
CA ALA A 20 -3.14 -19.42 -8.69
C ALA A 20 -4.13 -18.26 -8.97
N ALA A 21 -3.65 -17.01 -8.95
CA ALA A 21 -4.47 -15.85 -9.27
C ALA A 21 -4.92 -15.82 -10.74
N GLU A 22 -4.05 -16.20 -11.69
CA GLU A 22 -4.37 -16.31 -13.14
C GLU A 22 -5.46 -17.35 -13.40
N THR A 23 -5.51 -18.42 -12.60
CA THR A 23 -6.54 -19.47 -12.70
C THR A 23 -7.83 -19.15 -11.93
N GLY A 24 -7.96 -17.94 -11.37
CA GLY A 24 -9.19 -17.43 -10.77
C GLY A 24 -9.30 -17.62 -9.25
N HIS A 25 -8.22 -17.98 -8.55
CA HIS A 25 -8.21 -18.06 -7.09
C HIS A 25 -7.95 -16.68 -6.48
N LEU A 26 -8.60 -16.39 -5.35
CA LEU A 26 -8.21 -15.22 -4.55
C LEU A 26 -6.97 -15.58 -3.73
N VAL A 27 -5.84 -14.93 -4.01
CA VAL A 27 -4.61 -15.12 -3.26
C VAL A 27 -4.39 -13.94 -2.31
N ILE A 28 -4.16 -14.25 -1.03
CA ILE A 28 -3.82 -13.27 0.00
C ILE A 28 -2.41 -13.58 0.49
N SER A 29 -1.57 -12.57 0.54
CA SER A 29 -0.21 -12.69 1.08
C SER A 29 0.25 -11.44 1.79
N THR A 30 1.31 -11.56 2.59
CA THR A 30 1.97 -10.47 3.30
C THR A 30 3.39 -10.26 2.81
N MET A 31 3.92 -9.06 3.01
CA MET A 31 5.33 -8.74 2.82
C MET A 31 5.71 -7.50 3.63
N HIS A 32 7.00 -7.33 3.90
CA HIS A 32 7.51 -6.10 4.50
C HIS A 32 7.75 -5.02 3.44
N ALA A 33 6.98 -3.93 3.52
CA ALA A 33 7.17 -2.73 2.71
C ALA A 33 6.72 -1.49 3.49
N ASN A 34 7.30 -0.33 3.15
CA ASN A 34 6.97 0.94 3.83
C ASN A 34 5.78 1.68 3.19
N SER A 35 5.38 1.30 1.98
CA SER A 35 4.27 1.87 1.22
C SER A 35 3.70 0.83 0.25
N THR A 36 2.55 1.11 -0.34
CA THR A 36 1.95 0.24 -1.36
C THR A 36 2.78 0.18 -2.64
N THR A 37 3.42 1.27 -3.05
CA THR A 37 4.27 1.31 -4.26
C THR A 37 5.57 0.55 -4.06
N THR A 38 6.20 0.68 -2.88
CA THR A 38 7.41 -0.08 -2.54
C THR A 38 7.12 -1.57 -2.42
N ALA A 39 5.91 -1.98 -2.00
CA ALA A 39 5.52 -3.39 -2.02
C ALA A 39 5.53 -3.96 -3.44
N ILE A 40 4.94 -3.24 -4.40
CA ILE A 40 4.92 -3.62 -5.82
C ILE A 40 6.35 -3.70 -6.38
N GLU A 41 7.20 -2.72 -6.09
CA GLU A 41 8.59 -2.68 -6.56
C GLU A 41 9.39 -3.86 -5.98
N ARG A 42 9.28 -4.12 -4.68
CA ARG A 42 9.98 -5.24 -4.03
C ARG A 42 9.62 -6.59 -4.61
N ILE A 43 8.33 -6.81 -4.93
CA ILE A 43 7.88 -8.04 -5.59
C ILE A 43 8.60 -8.24 -6.93
N ILE A 44 8.85 -7.17 -7.68
CA ILE A 44 9.52 -7.24 -8.97
C ILE A 44 11.02 -7.44 -8.78
N GLU A 45 11.61 -6.78 -7.79
CA GLU A 45 13.06 -6.77 -7.52
C GLU A 45 13.61 -8.10 -6.99
N ILE A 46 12.78 -9.01 -6.46
CA ILE A 46 13.26 -10.37 -6.10
C ILE A 46 13.67 -11.20 -7.33
N PHE A 47 13.27 -10.78 -8.53
CA PHE A 47 13.59 -11.46 -9.79
C PHE A 47 14.83 -10.88 -10.47
N PRO A 48 15.59 -11.71 -11.23
CA PRO A 48 16.68 -11.25 -12.08
C PRO A 48 16.22 -10.15 -13.07
N PRO A 49 17.06 -9.15 -13.39
CA PRO A 49 16.70 -8.00 -14.23
C PRO A 49 16.02 -8.37 -15.55
N GLU A 50 16.45 -9.44 -16.20
CA GLU A 50 15.90 -9.94 -17.46
C GLU A 50 14.45 -10.45 -17.36
N LYS A 51 14.01 -10.86 -16.16
CA LYS A 51 12.64 -11.31 -15.90
C LYS A 51 11.72 -10.21 -15.37
N GLN A 52 12.26 -9.11 -14.86
CA GLN A 52 11.49 -8.09 -14.14
C GLN A 52 10.36 -7.49 -14.97
N GLN A 53 10.57 -7.25 -16.26
CA GLN A 53 9.52 -6.68 -17.11
C GLN A 53 8.36 -7.66 -17.33
N GLN A 54 8.65 -8.95 -17.47
CA GLN A 54 7.62 -9.99 -17.59
C GLN A 54 6.80 -10.08 -16.29
N ILE A 55 7.49 -10.16 -15.15
CA ILE A 55 6.86 -10.24 -13.82
C ILE A 55 6.01 -9.00 -13.53
N ARG A 56 6.49 -7.81 -13.90
CA ARG A 56 5.76 -6.55 -13.79
C ARG A 56 4.43 -6.58 -14.54
N VAL A 57 4.44 -7.10 -15.77
CA VAL A 57 3.22 -7.22 -16.59
C VAL A 57 2.26 -8.25 -15.98
N GLN A 58 2.75 -9.42 -15.58
CA GLN A 58 1.91 -10.45 -14.92
C GLN A 58 1.28 -9.93 -13.63
N LEU A 59 2.09 -9.33 -12.75
CA LEU A 59 1.63 -8.73 -11.51
C LEU A 59 0.53 -7.70 -11.79
N ALA A 60 0.72 -6.82 -12.78
CA ALA A 60 -0.26 -5.80 -13.13
C ALA A 60 -1.62 -6.38 -13.57
N GLU A 61 -1.66 -7.59 -14.14
CA GLU A 61 -2.92 -8.24 -14.51
C GLU A 61 -3.68 -8.81 -13.32
N VAL A 62 -2.96 -9.50 -12.43
CA VAL A 62 -3.61 -10.36 -11.42
C VAL A 62 -3.79 -9.67 -10.07
N PHE A 63 -2.96 -8.67 -9.77
CA PHE A 63 -3.03 -7.94 -8.52
C PHE A 63 -4.35 -7.17 -8.38
N LEU A 64 -4.95 -7.19 -7.19
CA LEU A 64 -6.21 -6.49 -6.90
C LEU A 64 -6.05 -5.29 -5.98
N LEU A 65 -5.36 -5.45 -4.85
CA LEU A 65 -5.31 -4.48 -3.75
C LEU A 65 -4.06 -4.65 -2.88
N VAL A 66 -3.31 -3.58 -2.63
CA VAL A 66 -2.27 -3.53 -1.59
C VAL A 66 -2.78 -2.66 -0.46
N ILE A 67 -2.63 -3.15 0.76
CA ILE A 67 -2.83 -2.36 1.98
C ILE A 67 -1.51 -2.31 2.73
N ASN A 68 -0.98 -1.12 2.96
CA ASN A 68 0.13 -0.91 3.89
C ASN A 68 -0.43 -0.48 5.24
N GLN A 69 0.05 -1.07 6.33
CA GLN A 69 -0.56 -0.90 7.66
C GLN A 69 0.45 -0.38 8.67
N ARG A 70 0.02 0.53 9.54
CA ARG A 70 0.77 1.05 10.68
C ARG A 70 -0.13 1.08 11.90
N LEU A 71 0.30 0.45 12.99
CA LEU A 71 -0.41 0.55 14.28
C LEU A 71 0.14 1.75 15.05
N ILE A 72 -0.73 2.67 15.47
CA ILE A 72 -0.34 3.92 16.12
C ILE A 72 -0.85 3.92 17.56
N PRO A 73 -0.03 4.29 18.57
CA PRO A 73 -0.50 4.44 19.94
C PRO A 73 -1.70 5.39 20.04
N ARG A 74 -2.73 5.01 20.81
CA ARG A 74 -3.89 5.88 21.05
C ARG A 74 -3.57 6.94 22.10
N THR A 75 -4.21 8.11 21.98
CA THR A 75 -4.11 9.22 22.97
C THR A 75 -4.53 8.80 24.38
N ASN A 76 -5.51 7.91 24.48
CA ASN A 76 -6.03 7.41 25.76
C ASN A 76 -5.18 6.29 26.39
N GLY A 77 -4.06 5.90 25.76
CA GLY A 77 -3.20 4.81 26.24
C GLY A 77 -3.81 3.40 26.12
N ALA A 78 -5.06 3.28 25.65
CA ALA A 78 -5.77 2.01 25.55
C ALA A 78 -5.44 1.29 24.22
N GLY A 79 -4.18 0.87 24.08
CA GLY A 79 -3.71 0.10 22.93
C GLY A 79 -3.38 0.97 21.70
N ARG A 80 -3.65 0.44 20.51
CA ARG A 80 -3.27 1.03 19.22
C ARG A 80 -4.46 1.16 18.28
N VAL A 81 -4.35 2.02 17.28
CA VAL A 81 -5.30 2.18 16.19
C VAL A 81 -4.59 1.97 14.84
N LEU A 82 -5.30 1.41 13.87
CA LEU A 82 -4.77 1.18 12.53
C LEU A 82 -4.81 2.46 11.70
N ALA A 83 -3.66 2.93 11.28
CA ALA A 83 -3.50 3.79 10.11
C ALA A 83 -3.12 2.90 8.91
N PHE A 84 -3.63 3.22 7.73
CA PHE A 84 -3.32 2.44 6.54
C PHE A 84 -3.21 3.30 5.27
N GLU A 85 -2.44 2.78 4.33
CA GLU A 85 -2.43 3.19 2.94
C GLU A 85 -3.10 2.10 2.10
N LYS A 86 -3.85 2.52 1.08
CA LYS A 86 -4.61 1.62 0.21
C LYS A 86 -4.36 1.96 -1.25
N LEU A 87 -4.09 0.93 -2.05
CA LEU A 87 -3.89 1.03 -3.50
C LEU A 87 -4.65 -0.08 -4.22
N ALA A 88 -5.78 0.25 -4.85
CA ALA A 88 -6.53 -0.69 -5.70
C ALA A 88 -6.00 -0.70 -7.15
N ASN A 89 -6.03 -1.84 -7.83
CA ASN A 89 -5.53 -1.97 -9.19
C ASN A 89 -6.54 -1.49 -10.25
N THR A 90 -6.78 -0.18 -10.36
CA THR A 90 -7.63 0.34 -11.45
C THR A 90 -6.88 0.29 -12.80
N PRO A 91 -7.57 0.45 -13.95
CA PRO A 91 -6.91 0.45 -15.26
C PRO A 91 -5.73 1.44 -15.37
N ARG A 92 -5.82 2.59 -14.69
CA ARG A 92 -4.73 3.58 -14.65
C ARG A 92 -3.50 3.03 -13.91
N ILE A 93 -3.70 2.44 -12.74
CA ILE A 93 -2.61 1.88 -11.93
C ILE A 93 -1.98 0.68 -12.64
N ARG A 94 -2.81 -0.20 -13.21
CA ARG A 94 -2.33 -1.30 -14.04
C ARG A 94 -1.37 -0.82 -15.12
N ASN A 95 -1.75 0.20 -15.89
CA ASN A 95 -0.88 0.77 -16.93
C ASN A 95 0.39 1.38 -16.35
N MET A 96 0.31 2.12 -15.23
CA MET A 96 1.49 2.69 -14.58
C MET A 96 2.45 1.61 -14.07
N ILE A 97 1.94 0.49 -13.57
CA ILE A 97 2.78 -0.66 -13.18
C ILE A 97 3.45 -1.25 -14.42
N ARG A 98 2.70 -1.58 -15.48
CA ARG A 98 3.22 -2.17 -16.74
C ARG A 98 4.33 -1.31 -17.38
N GLU A 99 4.16 0.02 -17.37
CA GLU A 99 5.11 0.98 -17.94
C GLU A 99 6.28 1.36 -17.02
N SER A 100 6.40 0.71 -15.85
CA SER A 100 7.44 1.01 -14.86
C SER A 100 7.39 2.45 -14.32
N LYS A 101 6.18 3.02 -14.24
CA LYS A 101 5.89 4.37 -13.72
C LYS A 101 5.32 4.33 -12.30
N THR A 102 5.68 3.31 -11.51
CA THR A 102 5.18 3.12 -10.13
C THR A 102 5.45 4.35 -9.24
N HIS A 103 6.57 5.06 -9.42
CA HIS A 103 6.86 6.31 -8.71
C HIS A 103 5.79 7.39 -8.91
N GLN A 104 5.17 7.46 -10.10
CA GLN A 104 4.12 8.43 -10.40
C GLN A 104 2.80 8.10 -9.68
N ILE A 105 2.61 6.85 -9.20
CA ILE A 105 1.41 6.48 -8.46
C ILE A 105 1.30 7.33 -7.19
N ARG A 106 2.43 7.65 -6.54
CA ARG A 106 2.47 8.48 -5.31
C ARG A 106 1.85 9.87 -5.50
N THR A 107 1.96 10.48 -6.68
CA THR A 107 1.38 11.82 -6.91
C THR A 107 -0.15 11.77 -6.95
N LEU A 108 -0.75 10.62 -7.29
CA LEU A 108 -2.21 10.44 -7.27
C LEU A 108 -2.78 10.52 -5.86
N PHE A 109 -2.00 10.09 -4.86
CA PHE A 109 -2.39 10.13 -3.46
C PHE A 109 -2.51 11.57 -2.92
N GLN A 110 -1.85 12.54 -3.54
CA GLN A 110 -1.85 13.95 -3.11
C GLN A 110 -3.13 14.67 -3.52
N HIS A 111 -3.80 14.22 -4.60
CA HIS A 111 -4.88 14.98 -5.22
C HIS A 111 -6.29 14.49 -4.88
N SER A 112 -6.45 13.28 -4.34
CA SER A 112 -7.77 12.76 -3.99
C SER A 112 -7.72 11.54 -3.07
N ALA A 113 -8.45 11.59 -1.96
CA ALA A 113 -8.87 10.36 -1.29
C ALA A 113 -10.10 9.82 -2.02
N THR A 114 -10.01 8.62 -2.56
CA THR A 114 -11.11 7.97 -3.28
C THR A 114 -11.40 6.59 -2.72
N ALA A 115 -12.43 5.92 -3.24
CA ALA A 115 -12.70 4.53 -2.88
C ALA A 115 -11.55 3.59 -3.30
N GLU A 116 -10.70 4.00 -4.25
CA GLU A 116 -9.62 3.22 -4.84
C GLU A 116 -8.26 3.50 -4.19
N TYR A 117 -8.01 4.74 -3.75
CA TYR A 117 -6.72 5.17 -3.19
C TYR A 117 -6.87 5.97 -1.91
N GLN A 118 -6.01 5.69 -0.93
CA GLN A 118 -5.93 6.46 0.31
C GLN A 118 -4.50 6.46 0.84
N SER A 119 -3.94 7.64 1.10
CA SER A 119 -2.58 7.76 1.64
C SER A 119 -2.55 7.45 3.13
N ILE A 120 -1.37 7.01 3.59
CA ILE A 120 -1.12 6.89 5.02
C ILE A 120 -1.29 8.24 5.73
N ASP A 121 -0.85 9.34 5.11
CA ASP A 121 -0.95 10.71 5.63
C ASP A 121 -2.42 11.12 5.82
N MET A 122 -3.30 10.82 4.87
CA MET A 122 -4.74 11.09 5.02
C MET A 122 -5.36 10.20 6.11
N SER A 123 -4.96 8.93 6.20
CA SER A 123 -5.41 8.02 7.26
C SER A 123 -5.03 8.56 8.65
N LEU A 124 -3.78 8.96 8.83
CA LEU A 124 -3.26 9.55 10.06
C LEU A 124 -3.95 10.88 10.39
N ASN A 125 -4.12 11.77 9.43
CA ASN A 125 -4.81 13.05 9.66
C ASN A 125 -6.24 12.82 10.13
N ASN A 126 -6.95 11.85 9.56
CA ASN A 126 -8.30 11.49 10.00
C ASN A 126 -8.32 10.97 11.45
N LEU A 127 -7.32 10.19 11.86
CA LEU A 127 -7.19 9.72 13.25
C LEU A 127 -6.87 10.87 14.21
N VAL A 128 -6.00 11.81 13.83
CA VAL A 128 -5.72 13.03 14.62
C VAL A 128 -6.99 13.86 14.78
N ARG A 129 -7.74 14.08 13.70
CA ARG A 129 -8.98 14.86 13.71
C ARG A 129 -10.07 14.26 14.61
N ARG A 130 -10.12 12.93 14.71
CA ARG A 130 -11.03 12.21 15.63
C ARG A 130 -10.53 12.18 17.07
N GLY A 131 -9.29 12.60 17.32
CA GLY A 131 -8.64 12.52 18.63
C GLY A 131 -8.16 11.11 19.00
N ASP A 132 -8.16 10.16 18.07
CA ASP A 132 -7.70 8.79 18.29
C ASP A 132 -6.18 8.74 18.54
N ILE A 133 -5.41 9.61 17.89
CA ILE A 133 -3.95 9.72 18.02
C ILE A 133 -3.52 11.18 18.23
N ALA A 134 -2.37 11.37 18.87
CA ALA A 134 -1.77 12.69 19.05
C ALA A 134 -1.20 13.21 17.73
N LEU A 135 -1.09 14.54 17.57
CA LEU A 135 -0.54 15.14 16.35
C LEU A 135 0.92 14.72 16.15
N GLU A 136 1.67 14.59 17.24
CA GLU A 136 3.07 14.18 17.28
C GLU A 136 3.24 12.76 16.73
N GLU A 137 2.32 11.85 17.08
CA GLU A 137 2.29 10.49 16.54
C GLU A 137 1.95 10.51 15.05
N GLY A 138 1.01 11.37 14.62
CA GLY A 138 0.74 11.60 13.21
C GLY A 138 1.98 12.05 12.43
N ILE A 139 2.71 13.04 12.93
CA ILE A 139 3.95 13.56 12.31
C ILE A 139 5.05 12.48 12.28
N LYS A 140 5.20 11.70 13.35
CA LYS A 140 6.21 10.64 13.45
C LYS A 140 5.99 9.52 12.44
N TYR A 141 4.72 9.17 12.19
CA TYR A 141 4.36 8.02 11.36
C TYR A 141 3.84 8.40 9.97
N CYS A 142 3.83 9.68 9.58
CA CYS A 142 3.49 10.08 8.21
C CYS A 142 4.65 9.85 7.24
N GLU A 143 4.38 9.93 5.93
CA GLU A 143 5.38 9.87 4.88
C GLU A 143 6.00 11.24 4.59
N ASN A 144 5.19 12.31 4.59
CA ASN A 144 5.67 13.67 4.39
C ASN A 144 5.36 14.58 5.59
N PRO A 145 6.29 14.72 6.56
CA PRO A 145 6.09 15.57 7.73
C PRO A 145 5.87 17.06 7.42
N GLY A 146 6.37 17.56 6.29
CA GLY A 146 6.16 18.94 5.87
C GLY A 146 4.69 19.14 5.48
N ALA A 147 4.24 18.37 4.48
CA ALA A 147 2.87 18.43 4.00
C ALA A 147 1.85 18.06 5.09
N PHE A 148 2.16 17.08 5.95
CA PHE A 148 1.27 16.63 7.01
C PHE A 148 0.94 17.75 8.02
N ARG A 149 1.91 18.61 8.35
CA ARG A 149 1.69 19.75 9.25
C ARG A 149 0.75 20.81 8.68
N GLU A 150 0.69 20.91 7.35
CA GLU A 150 -0.19 21.84 6.64
C GLU A 150 -1.60 21.28 6.43
N MET A 151 -1.81 19.99 6.68
CA MET A 151 -3.13 19.37 6.55
C MET A 151 -4.11 19.97 7.57
N PRO A 152 -5.37 20.23 7.17
CA PRO A 152 -6.35 20.81 8.09
C PRO A 152 -6.70 19.83 9.20
N VAL A 153 -6.39 20.22 10.44
CA VAL A 153 -6.66 19.43 11.66
C VAL A 153 -7.99 19.83 12.33
N LYS A 154 -8.81 20.70 11.71
CA LYS A 154 -10.03 21.23 12.36
C LYS A 154 -10.89 20.08 12.90
N ARG A 155 -11.00 20.05 14.23
CA ARG A 155 -11.97 19.25 14.98
C ARG A 155 -13.38 19.73 14.58
N PRO A 156 -14.34 18.82 14.40
CA PRO A 156 -15.73 19.21 14.24
C PRO A 156 -16.23 20.02 15.44
#